data_AF-V5HAM1-F1
#
_entry.id   AF-V5HAM1-F1
#
_cell.length_a   1.000
_cell.length_b   1.000
_cell.length_c   1.000
_cell.angle_alpha   90.00
_cell.angle_beta   90.00
_cell.angle_gamma   90.00
#
_symmetry.space_group_name_H-M   'P 1'
#
loop_
_entity.id
_entity.type
_entity.pdbx_description
1 polymer ?
#
loop_
_entity_poly.entity_id
_entity_poly.type
_entity_poly.pdbx_seq_one_letter_code
_entity_poly.pdbx_strand_id
1 'polypeptide(L)'
;MILHVLGITAVGTLNGKLWQDNRRFCLHVLRDLGFGRKSMEEHIKEESLYLTEKIADTKGSPISIQEYLVPSMSNNISALVFGSRYLFDDPKP
;
A
#
# COMPACT_ATOMS: atom_id res chain seq x y z
N MET A 1 17.58 -6.16 12.90
CA MET A 1 18.16 -7.50 13.16
C MET A 1 17.35 -8.62 12.50
N ILE A 2 16.02 -8.66 12.62
CA ILE A 2 15.17 -9.74 12.03
C ILE A 2 15.19 -9.78 10.48
N LEU A 3 15.17 -8.62 9.79
CA LEU A 3 15.08 -8.60 8.33
C LEU A 3 16.41 -8.93 7.59
N HIS A 4 17.56 -8.72 8.23
CA HIS A 4 18.87 -9.05 7.63
C HIS A 4 19.14 -10.57 7.63
N VAL A 5 18.47 -11.31 8.53
CA VAL A 5 18.53 -12.78 8.64
C VAL A 5 17.74 -13.45 7.51
N LEU A 6 16.77 -12.76 6.91
CA LEU A 6 15.97 -13.26 5.78
C LEU A 6 16.63 -13.02 4.41
N GLY A 7 17.84 -12.44 4.36
CA GLY A 7 18.55 -12.14 3.11
C GLY A 7 17.93 -11.03 2.25
N ILE A 8 16.86 -10.37 2.73
CA ILE A 8 16.20 -9.28 2.01
C ILE A 8 17.00 -7.99 2.19
N THR A 9 17.71 -7.61 1.13
CA THR A 9 18.44 -6.33 1.06
C THR A 9 17.54 -5.30 0.38
N ALA A 10 16.85 -4.48 1.16
CA ALA A 10 15.91 -3.48 0.68
C ALA A 10 16.06 -2.17 1.47
N VAL A 11 15.37 -1.12 1.04
CA VAL A 11 15.46 0.21 1.66
C VAL A 11 15.25 0.23 3.18
N GLY A 12 14.47 -0.72 3.74
CA GLY A 12 14.23 -0.84 5.19
C GLY A 12 15.33 -1.58 5.97
N THR A 13 16.27 -2.24 5.29
CA THR A 13 17.31 -3.09 5.92
C THR A 13 18.73 -2.59 5.65
N LEU A 14 18.89 -1.73 4.65
CA LEU A 14 20.14 -1.09 4.26
C LEU A 14 20.59 -0.05 5.28
N ASN A 15 21.91 0.22 5.29
CA ASN A 15 22.54 1.26 6.10
C ASN A 15 23.55 2.09 5.30
N GLY A 16 24.00 3.21 5.88
CA GLY A 16 25.06 4.04 5.32
C GLY A 16 24.72 4.60 3.94
N LYS A 17 25.72 4.69 3.06
CA LYS A 17 25.56 5.25 1.71
C LYS A 17 24.55 4.48 0.86
N LEU A 18 24.52 3.15 0.99
CA LEU A 18 23.63 2.30 0.22
C LEU A 18 22.16 2.55 0.55
N TRP A 19 21.83 2.76 1.84
CA TRP A 19 20.49 3.21 2.24
C TRP A 19 20.12 4.56 1.66
N GLN A 20 21.03 5.54 1.72
CA GLN A 20 20.78 6.90 1.23
C GLN A 20 20.46 6.90 -0.27
N ASP A 21 21.24 6.16 -1.06
CA ASP A 21 21.07 6.08 -2.51
C ASP A 21 19.78 5.37 -2.88
N ASN A 22 19.51 4.22 -2.23
CA ASN A 22 18.32 3.45 -2.54
C ASN A 22 17.04 4.19 -2.11
N ARG A 23 17.05 4.87 -0.95
CA ARG A 23 15.94 5.74 -0.51
C ARG A 23 15.70 6.88 -1.50
N ARG A 24 16.74 7.56 -1.97
CA ARG A 24 16.61 8.64 -2.96
C ARG A 24 15.99 8.11 -4.25
N PHE A 25 16.50 6.99 -4.76
CA PHE A 25 15.96 6.34 -5.95
C PHE A 25 14.47 5.98 -5.80
N CYS A 26 14.10 5.25 -4.73
CA CYS A 26 12.70 4.86 -4.50
C CYS A 26 11.77 6.07 -4.41
N LEU A 27 12.16 7.15 -3.71
CA LEU A 27 11.34 8.35 -3.61
C LEU A 27 11.16 9.08 -4.96
N HIS A 28 12.17 9.05 -5.83
CA HIS A 28 12.02 9.57 -7.19
C HIS A 28 11.03 8.73 -7.99
N VAL A 29 11.21 7.40 -8.00
CA VAL A 29 10.29 6.48 -8.71
C VAL A 29 8.85 6.64 -8.22
N LEU A 30 8.63 6.67 -6.90
CA LEU A 30 7.29 6.85 -6.34
C LEU A 30 6.65 8.16 -6.81
N ARG A 31 7.41 9.26 -6.85
CA ARG A 31 6.91 10.56 -7.33
C ARG A 31 6.57 10.55 -8.82
N ASP A 32 7.32 9.81 -9.62
CA ASP A 32 7.07 9.64 -11.05
C ASP A 32 5.80 8.81 -11.28
N LEU A 33 5.58 7.78 -10.46
CA LEU A 33 4.35 6.98 -10.45
C LEU A 33 3.11 7.72 -9.92
N GLY A 34 3.28 8.91 -9.33
CA GLY A 34 2.17 9.76 -8.89
C GLY A 34 2.03 9.93 -7.37
N PHE A 35 2.96 9.39 -6.58
CA PHE A 35 2.98 9.63 -5.13
C PHE A 35 3.04 11.13 -4.82
N GLY A 36 2.12 11.59 -3.97
CA GLY A 36 1.99 13.00 -3.59
C GLY A 36 1.36 13.89 -4.67
N ARG A 37 0.83 13.32 -5.76
CA ARG A 37 0.06 14.05 -6.77
C ARG A 37 -1.45 13.89 -6.52
N LYS A 38 -2.24 14.76 -7.16
CA LYS A 38 -3.71 14.74 -7.06
C LYS A 38 -4.34 13.40 -7.47
N SER A 39 -3.76 12.72 -8.46
CA SER A 39 -4.22 11.39 -8.89
C SER A 39 -4.17 10.35 -7.76
N MET A 40 -3.15 10.41 -6.89
CA MET A 40 -3.06 9.53 -5.74
C MET A 40 -4.11 9.86 -4.68
N GLU A 41 -4.38 11.15 -4.47
CA GLU A 41 -5.45 11.58 -3.57
C GLU A 41 -6.83 11.09 -4.07
N GLU A 42 -7.08 11.16 -5.37
CA GLU A 42 -8.31 10.67 -6.01
C GLU A 42 -8.46 9.15 -5.81
N HIS A 43 -7.41 8.36 -6.07
CA HIS A 43 -7.43 6.92 -5.81
C HIS A 43 -7.68 6.59 -4.33
N ILE A 44 -7.03 7.29 -3.40
CA ILE A 44 -7.23 7.07 -1.95
C ILE A 44 -8.68 7.38 -1.55
N LYS A 45 -9.29 8.41 -2.12
CA LYS A 45 -10.71 8.73 -1.88
C LYS A 45 -11.62 7.63 -2.42
N GLU A 46 -11.39 7.15 -3.63
CA GLU A 46 -12.17 6.07 -4.23
C GLU A 46 -12.09 4.78 -3.38
N GLU A 47 -10.89 4.41 -2.94
CA GLU A 47 -10.69 3.24 -2.08
C GLU A 47 -11.33 3.43 -0.69
N SER A 48 -11.33 4.66 -0.15
CA SER A 48 -12.00 4.98 1.13
C SER A 48 -13.52 4.87 1.03
N LEU A 49 -14.10 5.27 -0.11
CA LEU A 49 -15.53 5.08 -0.39
C LEU A 49 -15.87 3.59 -0.47
N TYR A 50 -15.09 2.82 -1.23
CA TYR A 50 -15.25 1.37 -1.34
C TYR A 50 -15.15 0.65 0.01
N LEU A 51 -14.16 1.02 0.83
CA LEU A 51 -14.01 0.51 2.19
C LEU A 51 -15.25 0.81 3.04
N THR A 52 -15.78 2.03 2.96
CA THR A 52 -16.96 2.45 3.72
C THR A 52 -18.20 1.66 3.31
N GLU A 53 -18.38 1.42 2.01
CA GLU A 53 -19.46 0.57 1.48
C GLU A 53 -19.35 -0.87 2.04
N LYS A 54 -18.15 -1.46 2.02
CA LYS A 54 -17.92 -2.81 2.56
C LYS A 54 -18.17 -2.90 4.06
N ILE A 55 -17.84 -1.87 4.82
CA ILE A 55 -18.18 -1.82 6.24
C ILE A 55 -19.70 -1.68 6.41
N ALA A 56 -20.37 -0.86 5.61
CA ALA A 56 -21.83 -0.69 5.69
C ALA A 56 -22.59 -2.00 5.40
N ASP A 57 -22.09 -2.84 4.48
CA ASP A 57 -22.65 -4.16 4.16
C ASP A 57 -22.73 -5.12 5.35
N THR A 58 -21.94 -4.89 6.41
CA THR A 58 -21.96 -5.67 7.65
C THR A 58 -23.19 -5.38 8.52
N LYS A 59 -23.96 -4.35 8.18
CA LYS A 59 -25.21 -3.94 8.85
C LYS A 59 -25.03 -3.71 10.36
N GLY A 60 -23.87 -3.19 10.76
CA GLY A 60 -23.54 -2.88 12.15
C GLY A 60 -23.14 -4.09 13.00
N SER A 61 -22.93 -5.25 12.37
CA SER A 61 -22.36 -6.41 13.07
C SER A 61 -20.93 -6.12 13.52
N PRO A 62 -20.46 -6.67 14.65
CA PRO A 62 -19.05 -6.58 15.02
C PRO A 62 -18.14 -7.10 13.91
N ILE A 63 -17.13 -6.31 13.56
CA ILE A 63 -16.13 -6.68 12.53
C ILE A 63 -14.71 -6.64 13.10
N SER A 64 -13.84 -7.47 12.54
CA SER A 64 -12.40 -7.30 12.68
C SER A 64 -11.94 -6.21 11.70
N ILE A 65 -11.64 -5.02 12.20
CA ILE A 65 -11.29 -3.88 11.35
C ILE A 65 -10.05 -4.16 10.46
N GLN A 66 -9.15 -5.04 10.92
CA GLN A 66 -7.96 -5.41 10.20
C GLN A 66 -8.28 -6.13 8.87
N GLU A 67 -9.35 -6.92 8.83
CA GLU A 67 -9.79 -7.64 7.63
C GLU A 67 -10.24 -6.71 6.50
N TYR A 68 -10.55 -5.45 6.82
CA TYR A 68 -10.99 -4.43 5.86
C TYR A 68 -9.89 -3.41 5.57
N LEU A 69 -9.16 -2.96 6.61
CA LEU A 69 -8.11 -1.95 6.44
C LEU A 69 -6.88 -2.50 5.71
N VAL A 70 -6.45 -3.74 5.99
CA VAL A 70 -5.26 -4.31 5.35
C VAL A 70 -5.41 -4.39 3.82
N PRO A 71 -6.46 -5.01 3.25
CA PRO A 71 -6.61 -5.06 1.80
C PRO A 71 -6.81 -3.66 1.20
N SER A 72 -7.51 -2.75 1.89
CA SER A 72 -7.69 -1.36 1.44
C SER A 72 -6.37 -0.58 1.34
N MET A 73 -5.52 -0.67 2.36
CA MET A 73 -4.19 -0.07 2.34
C MET A 73 -3.29 -0.71 1.27
N SER A 74 -3.34 -2.03 1.13
CA SER A 74 -2.61 -2.75 0.09
C SER A 74 -3.04 -2.31 -1.31
N ASN A 75 -4.34 -2.13 -1.56
CA ASN A 75 -4.86 -1.64 -2.83
C ASN A 75 -4.32 -0.26 -3.21
N ASN A 76 -4.18 0.67 -2.25
CA ASN A 76 -3.57 1.96 -2.51
C ASN A 76 -2.09 1.84 -2.96
N ILE A 77 -1.34 0.91 -2.35
CA ILE A 77 0.06 0.64 -2.74
C ILE A 77 0.12 -0.07 -4.09
N SER A 78 -0.72 -1.08 -4.32
CA SER A 78 -0.78 -1.82 -5.57
C SER A 78 -1.20 -0.95 -6.75
N ALA A 79 -2.17 -0.05 -6.54
CA ALA A 79 -2.58 0.93 -7.54
C ALA A 79 -1.42 1.87 -7.92
N LEU A 80 -0.63 2.31 -6.93
CA LEU A 80 0.53 3.17 -7.18
C LEU A 80 1.67 2.44 -7.90
N VAL A 81 2.01 1.23 -7.45
CA VAL A 81 3.23 0.53 -7.91
C VAL A 81 2.97 -0.31 -9.16
N PHE A 82 1.79 -0.93 -9.26
CA PHE A 82 1.42 -1.85 -10.34
C PHE A 82 0.31 -1.32 -11.25
N GLY A 83 -0.25 -0.14 -10.95
CA GLY A 83 -1.35 0.44 -11.73
C GLY A 83 -2.66 -0.35 -11.64
N SER A 84 -2.78 -1.25 -10.65
CA SER A 84 -3.91 -2.18 -10.53
C SER A 84 -4.44 -2.24 -9.10
N ARG A 85 -5.77 -2.38 -8.98
CA ARG A 85 -6.50 -2.60 -7.72
C ARG A 85 -7.11 -4.00 -7.74
N TYR A 86 -7.16 -4.64 -6.58
CA TYR A 86 -7.74 -5.96 -6.41
C TYR A 86 -8.99 -5.92 -5.51
N LEU A 87 -9.84 -6.93 -5.66
CA LEU A 87 -10.95 -7.15 -4.73
C LEU A 87 -10.41 -7.71 -3.42
N PHE A 88 -11.15 -7.54 -2.32
CA PHE A 88 -10.70 -8.02 -1.01
C PHE A 88 -10.60 -9.55 -0.94
N ASP A 89 -11.38 -10.24 -1.77
CA ASP A 89 -11.44 -11.68 -1.93
C ASP A 89 -10.67 -12.19 -3.17
N ASP A 90 -9.89 -11.33 -3.84
CA ASP A 90 -9.08 -11.76 -4.97
C ASP A 90 -8.01 -12.77 -4.48
N PRO A 91 -7.92 -13.97 -5.09
CA PRO A 91 -6.86 -14.91 -4.76
C PRO A 91 -5.46 -14.41 -5.17
N LYS A 92 -5.38 -13.36 -5.99
CA LYS A 92 -4.13 -12.70 -6.37
C LYS A 92 -3.78 -11.59 -5.38
N PRO A 93 -2.50 -11.50 -4.96
CA PRO A 93 -2.02 -10.43 -4.10
C PRO A 93 -1.86 -9.08 -4.83
#